data_AF-A0AA88XT98-F1
#
_entry.id   AF-A0AA88XT98-F1
#
_cell.length_a   1.000
_cell.length_b   1.000
_cell.length_c   1.000
_cell.angle_alpha   90.00
_cell.angle_beta   90.00
_cell.angle_gamma   90.00
#
_symmetry.space_group_name_H-M   'P 1'
#
loop_
_entity.id
_entity.type
_entity.pdbx_description
1 polymer ?
#
loop_
_entity_poly.entity_id
_entity_poly.type
_entity_poly.pdbx_seq_one_letter_code
_entity_poly.pdbx_strand_id
1 'polypeptide(L)'
;MVYVRARCVPETRQSSESYKLWVLIEKTGCIHSAECSCVAIDTSTPLKRKSSAAAGYTPLKYLDKPKIEKDIKKLLRDTKTNAVALYTLSDSEEDCSGDEIEIQSYPLNIIDLINRYGVEKVYENANQSYIENVCELTKGQSDNDMWYYQRKGRLTASNFHSAIHYKGDNPDNYIVKTVLGKYHFTSEATRYGKFSEPLAREKYGAKMKQSHVSFYCKETGVFVYEEFPFIAASPDGIVNCKCCSQGLVEIKCPFQMKNEMPQDAMAKNSSCVLKDGKYVLKRDLSSPYYVQILGQMAILKSPFCDFVIYTNKGMNVERNIPYNPTLWEEMFTKIKDFYNKFILPILN
;
A
#
# COMPACT_ATOMS: atom_id res chain seq x y z
N MET A 1 -6.65 -30.54 -9.18
CA MET A 1 -7.62 -29.53 -8.74
C MET A 1 -6.88 -28.52 -7.88
N VAL A 2 -7.31 -27.26 -7.84
CA VAL A 2 -6.65 -26.15 -7.11
C VAL A 2 -7.70 -25.48 -6.23
N TYR A 3 -7.34 -25.16 -4.98
CA TYR A 3 -8.16 -24.30 -4.13
C TYR A 3 -7.81 -22.84 -4.36
N VAL A 4 -8.80 -22.03 -4.73
CA VAL A 4 -8.65 -20.60 -4.98
C VAL A 4 -9.55 -19.83 -4.03
N ARG A 5 -9.03 -18.73 -3.46
CA ARG A 5 -9.82 -17.80 -2.66
C ARG A 5 -10.53 -16.83 -3.60
N ALA A 6 -11.86 -16.90 -3.67
CA ALA A 6 -12.67 -16.11 -4.59
C ALA A 6 -13.56 -15.11 -3.85
N ARG A 7 -13.94 -14.02 -4.53
CA ARG A 7 -14.94 -13.03 -4.08
C ARG A 7 -16.20 -13.22 -4.93
N CYS A 8 -17.34 -13.47 -4.29
CA CYS A 8 -18.61 -13.76 -4.96
C CYS A 8 -19.70 -12.74 -4.58
N VAL A 9 -20.57 -12.41 -5.54
CA VAL A 9 -21.78 -11.60 -5.36
C VAL A 9 -22.98 -12.50 -5.65
N PRO A 10 -23.92 -12.70 -4.70
CA PRO A 10 -25.05 -13.60 -4.92
C PRO A 10 -25.97 -13.11 -6.04
N GLU A 11 -26.25 -14.00 -6.99
CA GLU A 11 -26.98 -13.70 -8.23
C GLU A 11 -28.44 -13.28 -7.98
N THR A 12 -29.04 -13.75 -6.88
CA THR A 12 -30.42 -13.45 -6.50
C THR A 12 -30.63 -12.07 -5.87
N ARG A 13 -29.55 -11.37 -5.49
CA ARG A 13 -29.58 -10.01 -4.93
C ARG A 13 -28.34 -9.25 -5.37
N GLN A 14 -28.38 -8.72 -6.60
CA GLN A 14 -27.28 -7.98 -7.23
C GLN A 14 -26.81 -6.72 -6.45
N SER A 15 -27.55 -6.29 -5.42
CA SER A 15 -27.18 -5.20 -4.51
C SER A 15 -26.48 -5.64 -3.21
N SER A 16 -26.14 -6.92 -3.05
CA SER A 16 -25.52 -7.44 -1.82
C SER A 16 -24.00 -7.22 -1.79
N GLU A 17 -23.43 -6.99 -0.60
CA GLU A 17 -21.98 -6.94 -0.43
C GLU A 17 -21.32 -8.29 -0.77
N SER A 18 -20.19 -8.22 -1.47
CA SER A 18 -19.44 -9.41 -1.87
C SER A 18 -18.86 -10.14 -0.66
N TYR A 19 -18.89 -11.47 -0.64
CA TYR A 19 -18.25 -12.28 0.38
C TYR A 19 -17.11 -13.14 -0.19
N LYS A 20 -16.18 -13.57 0.68
CA LYS A 20 -15.01 -14.37 0.31
C LYS A 20 -15.28 -15.85 0.59
N LEU A 21 -14.97 -16.74 -0.37
CA LEU A 21 -15.10 -18.19 -0.24
C LEU A 21 -13.89 -18.94 -0.80
N TRP A 22 -13.76 -20.21 -0.43
CA TRP A 22 -12.79 -21.14 -1.02
C TRP A 22 -13.46 -21.99 -2.09
N VAL A 23 -12.83 -22.05 -3.26
CA VAL A 23 -13.36 -22.73 -4.45
C VAL A 23 -12.36 -23.77 -4.91
N LEU A 24 -12.82 -25.02 -5.07
CA LEU A 24 -12.05 -26.08 -5.68
C LEU A 24 -12.29 -26.09 -7.19
N ILE A 25 -11.25 -25.88 -7.97
CA ILE A 25 -11.33 -25.75 -9.43
C ILE A 25 -10.49 -26.85 -10.10
N GLU A 26 -11.02 -27.47 -11.14
CA GLU A 26 -10.25 -28.37 -12.01
C GLU A 26 -9.27 -27.60 -12.90
N LYS A 27 -8.27 -28.29 -13.47
CA LYS A 27 -7.29 -27.65 -14.37
C LYS A 27 -7.94 -27.08 -15.65
N THR A 28 -9.17 -27.47 -15.95
CA THR A 28 -10.00 -26.99 -17.07
C THR A 28 -10.74 -25.69 -16.77
N GLY A 29 -10.73 -25.22 -15.51
CA GLY A 29 -11.51 -24.06 -15.06
C GLY A 29 -12.91 -24.39 -14.53
N CYS A 30 -13.33 -25.67 -14.54
CA CYS A 30 -14.61 -26.10 -13.98
C CYS A 30 -14.59 -26.09 -12.44
N ILE A 31 -15.60 -25.46 -11.83
CA ILE A 31 -15.77 -25.39 -10.38
C ILE A 31 -16.41 -26.67 -9.86
N HIS A 32 -15.76 -27.31 -8.89
CA HIS A 32 -16.18 -28.60 -8.34
C HIS A 32 -16.87 -28.49 -6.97
N SER A 33 -16.43 -27.56 -6.12
CA SER A 33 -17.09 -27.28 -4.83
C SER A 33 -16.75 -25.88 -4.32
N ALA A 34 -17.65 -25.31 -3.53
CA ALA A 34 -17.50 -24.01 -2.89
C ALA A 34 -18.04 -24.10 -1.45
N GLU A 35 -17.23 -23.78 -0.45
CA GLU A 35 -17.73 -23.62 0.93
C GLU A 35 -18.04 -22.15 1.22
N CYS A 36 -19.32 -21.83 1.44
CA CYS A 36 -19.72 -20.57 2.06
C CYS A 36 -20.02 -20.80 3.54
N SER A 37 -19.59 -19.88 4.40
CA SER A 37 -20.02 -19.80 5.81
C SER A 37 -21.40 -19.15 5.98
N CYS A 38 -22.10 -18.82 4.89
CA CYS A 38 -23.36 -18.09 4.92
C CYS A 38 -24.57 -19.02 5.06
N VAL A 39 -25.39 -18.77 6.09
CA VAL A 39 -26.73 -19.33 6.28
C VAL A 39 -27.66 -18.65 5.29
N ALA A 40 -28.34 -19.40 4.42
CA ALA A 40 -29.43 -18.87 3.62
C ALA A 40 -30.61 -18.52 4.52
N ILE A 41 -30.90 -17.23 4.69
CA ILE A 41 -32.11 -16.74 5.34
C ILE A 41 -33.21 -16.70 4.28
N ASP A 42 -34.11 -17.67 4.33
CA ASP A 42 -35.42 -17.55 3.69
C ASP A 42 -36.43 -17.13 4.75
N THR A 43 -37.01 -15.94 4.59
CA THR A 43 -38.00 -15.38 5.51
C THR A 43 -39.33 -16.11 5.30
N SER A 44 -39.52 -17.27 5.94
CA SER A 44 -40.86 -17.78 6.33
C SER A 44 -40.93 -19.16 7.00
N THR A 45 -39.86 -19.74 7.58
CA THR A 45 -40.01 -20.86 8.56
C THR A 45 -38.66 -21.22 9.24
N PRO A 46 -38.63 -21.61 10.53
CA PRO A 46 -37.40 -22.04 11.18
C PRO A 46 -37.11 -23.50 10.82
N LEU A 47 -36.11 -23.77 9.97
CA LEU A 47 -35.69 -25.13 9.66
C LEU A 47 -34.30 -25.47 10.21
N LYS A 48 -34.29 -26.61 10.92
CA LYS A 48 -33.18 -27.28 11.60
C LYS A 48 -31.98 -27.49 10.68
N ARG A 49 -30.78 -27.50 11.29
CA ARG A 49 -29.50 -27.92 10.67
C ARG A 49 -29.69 -29.19 9.84
N LYS A 50 -29.55 -29.11 8.52
CA LYS A 50 -29.35 -30.31 7.69
C LYS A 50 -27.88 -30.70 7.77
N SER A 51 -27.61 -31.99 8.01
CA SER A 51 -26.25 -32.54 7.93
C SER A 51 -25.72 -32.41 6.49
N SER A 52 -24.41 -32.22 6.35
CA SER A 52 -23.65 -32.07 5.09
C SER A 52 -24.07 -33.04 3.98
N ALA A 53 -24.40 -34.29 4.31
CA ALA A 53 -24.88 -35.30 3.35
C ALA A 53 -26.20 -34.93 2.64
N ALA A 54 -27.10 -34.16 3.27
CA ALA A 54 -28.40 -33.79 2.70
C ALA A 54 -28.35 -32.54 1.79
N ALA A 55 -27.19 -31.88 1.72
CA ALA A 55 -26.91 -30.77 0.80
C ALA A 55 -26.14 -31.23 -0.46
N GLY A 56 -25.95 -32.54 -0.65
CA GLY A 56 -25.18 -33.10 -1.77
C GLY A 56 -23.66 -33.03 -1.58
N TYR A 57 -23.18 -32.72 -0.36
CA TYR A 57 -21.76 -32.60 -0.06
C TYR A 57 -21.28 -33.78 0.81
N THR A 58 -20.35 -34.56 0.27
CA THR A 58 -19.67 -35.64 1.01
C THR A 58 -18.47 -35.07 1.75
N PRO A 59 -18.40 -35.13 3.09
CA PRO A 59 -17.22 -34.69 3.84
C PRO A 59 -16.02 -35.58 3.50
N LEU A 60 -14.87 -34.98 3.18
CA LEU A 60 -13.63 -35.72 2.89
C LEU A 60 -13.14 -36.46 4.14
N LYS A 61 -13.19 -37.80 4.10
CA LYS A 61 -12.86 -38.65 5.25
C LYS A 61 -11.37 -39.01 5.38
N TYR A 62 -10.56 -38.87 4.33
CA TYR A 62 -9.11 -39.13 4.42
C TYR A 62 -8.39 -38.41 3.28
N LEU A 63 -7.41 -37.58 3.63
CA LEU A 63 -6.49 -36.94 2.67
C LEU A 63 -5.12 -37.58 2.84
N ASP A 64 -4.60 -38.20 1.78
CA ASP A 64 -3.21 -38.64 1.68
C ASP A 64 -2.33 -37.40 1.46
N LYS A 65 -2.04 -36.72 2.58
CA LYS A 65 -1.38 -35.40 2.60
C LYS A 65 -0.02 -35.39 1.89
N PRO A 66 0.88 -36.38 2.10
CA PRO A 66 2.19 -36.38 1.43
C PRO A 66 2.09 -36.46 -0.09
N LYS A 67 1.13 -37.24 -0.61
CA LYS A 67 0.92 -37.38 -2.06
C LYS A 67 0.40 -36.09 -2.68
N ILE A 68 -0.55 -35.44 -2.01
CA ILE A 68 -1.11 -34.14 -2.46
C ILE A 68 -0.02 -33.06 -2.47
N GLU A 69 0.82 -33.01 -1.45
CA GLU A 69 1.94 -32.07 -1.39
C GLU A 69 2.93 -32.30 -2.53
N LYS A 70 3.28 -33.57 -2.81
CA LYS A 70 4.14 -33.95 -3.93
C LYS A 70 3.55 -33.53 -5.28
N ASP A 71 2.25 -33.71 -5.46
CA ASP A 71 1.55 -33.36 -6.70
C ASP A 71 1.42 -31.85 -6.90
N ILE A 72 1.23 -31.08 -5.83
CA ILE A 72 1.24 -29.61 -5.86
C ILE A 72 2.65 -29.09 -6.18
N LYS A 73 3.69 -29.62 -5.52
CA LYS A 73 5.10 -29.27 -5.79
C LYS A 73 5.48 -29.58 -7.23
N LYS A 74 5.01 -30.70 -7.79
CA LYS A 74 5.22 -31.05 -9.20
C LYS A 74 4.47 -30.09 -10.14
N LEU A 75 3.21 -29.79 -9.84
CA LEU A 75 2.40 -28.89 -10.65
C LEU A 75 2.99 -27.47 -10.71
N LEU A 76 3.40 -26.89 -9.58
CA LEU A 76 4.00 -25.56 -9.53
C LEU A 76 5.34 -25.51 -10.30
N ARG A 77 6.15 -26.57 -10.20
CA ARG A 77 7.39 -26.71 -11.01
C ARG A 77 7.10 -26.76 -12.51
N ASP A 78 6.17 -27.60 -12.93
CA ASP A 78 5.87 -27.83 -14.35
C ASP A 78 5.23 -26.63 -15.02
N THR A 79 4.51 -25.79 -14.27
CA THR A 79 3.72 -24.67 -14.80
C THR A 79 4.44 -23.32 -14.74
N LYS A 80 5.61 -23.23 -14.09
CA LYS A 80 6.42 -21.99 -13.97
C LYS A 80 5.61 -20.76 -13.50
N THR A 81 4.61 -20.97 -12.66
CA THR A 81 3.73 -19.88 -12.15
C THR A 81 4.29 -19.31 -10.85
N ASN A 82 4.01 -18.03 -10.61
CA ASN A 82 4.42 -17.31 -9.38
C ASN A 82 3.41 -17.47 -8.23
N ALA A 83 2.47 -18.42 -8.30
CA ALA A 83 1.46 -18.64 -7.28
C ALA A 83 2.06 -19.28 -6.00
N VAL A 84 1.73 -18.72 -4.83
CA VAL A 84 2.11 -19.27 -3.51
C VAL A 84 1.02 -20.21 -3.01
N ALA A 85 1.40 -21.44 -2.65
CA ALA A 85 0.58 -22.34 -1.85
C ALA A 85 0.87 -22.06 -0.36
N LEU A 86 -0.02 -21.33 0.32
CA LEU A 86 0.05 -21.21 1.78
C LEU A 86 -0.54 -22.48 2.40
N TYR A 87 0.34 -23.38 2.86
CA TYR A 87 -0.04 -24.45 3.78
C TYR A 87 0.16 -23.98 5.22
N THR A 88 -0.86 -24.14 6.06
CA THR A 88 -0.68 -24.26 7.49
C THR A 88 -1.13 -25.67 7.88
N LEU A 89 -0.24 -26.44 8.52
CA LEU A 89 -0.45 -27.02 9.86
C LEU A 89 0.48 -28.24 10.13
N SER A 90 1.19 -28.08 11.25
CA SER A 90 1.68 -29.06 12.24
C SER A 90 2.81 -30.04 11.90
N ASP A 91 3.95 -29.79 12.55
CA ASP A 91 4.84 -30.71 13.29
C ASP A 91 4.85 -32.17 12.84
N SER A 92 5.77 -32.48 11.93
CA SER A 92 6.41 -33.78 11.89
C SER A 92 7.85 -33.59 11.43
N GLU A 93 8.78 -33.79 12.36
CA GLU A 93 10.20 -33.94 12.11
C GLU A 93 10.39 -35.15 11.19
N GLU A 94 10.56 -34.94 9.88
CA GLU A 94 11.11 -35.97 9.01
C GLU A 94 11.84 -35.31 7.83
N ASP A 95 13.12 -35.65 7.74
CA ASP A 95 14.11 -35.19 6.76
C ASP A 95 13.58 -35.16 5.32
N CYS A 96 13.73 -34.02 4.66
CA CYS A 96 13.66 -33.90 3.21
C CYS A 96 14.94 -33.25 2.69
N SER A 97 16.01 -34.04 2.64
CA SER A 97 17.15 -33.77 1.78
C SER A 97 16.74 -34.04 0.33
N GLY A 98 16.69 -32.98 -0.49
CA GLY A 98 16.43 -33.12 -1.92
C GLY A 98 15.78 -31.88 -2.55
N ASP A 99 16.64 -31.03 -3.11
CA ASP A 99 16.36 -29.91 -4.01
C ASP A 99 15.53 -28.77 -3.42
N GLU A 100 16.24 -27.77 -2.88
CA GLU A 100 15.72 -26.41 -2.65
C GLU A 100 15.25 -25.83 -3.99
N ILE A 101 13.97 -25.98 -4.28
CA ILE A 101 13.31 -25.29 -5.38
C ILE A 101 13.19 -23.84 -4.93
N GLU A 102 13.92 -22.94 -5.58
CA GLU A 102 13.87 -21.51 -5.32
C GLU A 102 12.46 -20.98 -5.67
N ILE A 103 11.60 -20.92 -4.65
CA ILE A 103 10.25 -20.33 -4.71
C ILE A 103 10.47 -18.84 -4.96
N GLN A 104 9.97 -18.31 -6.08
CA GLN A 104 10.13 -16.89 -6.40
C GLN A 104 9.47 -16.04 -5.30
N SER A 105 10.32 -15.51 -4.43
CA SER A 105 9.94 -14.76 -3.24
C SER A 105 9.29 -13.46 -3.69
N TYR A 106 8.04 -13.19 -3.30
CA TYR A 106 7.58 -11.81 -3.24
C TYR A 106 8.59 -11.00 -2.41
N PRO A 107 8.82 -9.72 -2.74
CA PRO A 107 9.78 -8.91 -2.00
C PRO A 107 9.39 -8.91 -0.53
N LEU A 108 10.30 -9.34 0.35
CA LEU A 108 10.07 -9.33 1.79
C LEU A 108 9.89 -7.90 2.27
N ASN A 109 8.99 -7.65 3.23
CA ASN A 109 8.94 -6.33 3.89
C ASN A 109 10.20 -6.13 4.77
N ILE A 110 10.38 -4.94 5.34
CA ILE A 110 11.56 -4.63 6.16
C ILE A 110 11.72 -5.55 7.39
N ILE A 111 10.61 -5.94 8.02
CA ILE A 111 10.62 -6.81 9.21
C ILE A 111 11.14 -8.20 8.81
N ASP A 112 10.63 -8.73 7.70
CA ASP A 112 11.02 -10.04 7.18
C ASP A 112 12.47 -10.02 6.62
N LEU A 113 12.91 -8.90 6.05
CA LEU A 113 14.31 -8.69 5.66
C LEU A 113 15.24 -8.68 6.88
N ILE A 114 14.87 -7.97 7.95
CA ILE A 114 15.64 -7.94 9.20
C ILE A 114 15.72 -9.34 9.82
N ASN A 115 14.59 -10.04 9.91
CA ASN A 115 14.54 -11.40 10.47
C ASN A 115 15.42 -12.38 9.69
N ARG A 116 15.50 -12.23 8.36
CA ARG A 116 16.24 -13.17 7.50
C ARG A 116 17.73 -12.86 7.40
N TYR A 117 18.11 -11.59 7.33
CA TYR A 117 19.48 -11.18 7.00
C TYR A 117 20.18 -10.42 8.14
N GLY A 118 19.44 -10.01 9.17
CA GLY A 118 19.89 -9.07 10.18
C GLY A 118 19.81 -7.63 9.70
N VAL A 119 19.73 -6.69 10.65
CA VAL A 119 19.60 -5.24 10.39
C VAL A 119 20.71 -4.72 9.47
N GLU A 120 21.95 -5.18 9.68
CA GLU A 120 23.11 -4.72 8.95
C GLU A 120 23.08 -5.09 7.47
N LYS A 121 22.42 -6.18 7.06
CA LYS A 121 22.43 -6.65 5.66
C LYS A 121 21.17 -6.28 4.88
N VAL A 122 20.26 -5.51 5.47
CA VAL A 122 19.03 -5.08 4.80
C VAL A 122 19.33 -4.27 3.54
N TYR A 123 20.29 -3.34 3.58
CA TYR A 123 20.63 -2.47 2.46
C TYR A 123 21.18 -3.24 1.26
N GLU A 124 21.88 -4.35 1.49
CA GLU A 124 22.40 -5.23 0.44
C GLU A 124 21.27 -5.95 -0.32
N ASN A 125 20.15 -6.21 0.37
CA ASN A 125 18.99 -6.94 -0.17
C ASN A 125 17.90 -6.00 -0.74
N ALA A 126 17.84 -4.75 -0.30
CA ALA A 126 16.91 -3.74 -0.78
C ALA A 126 17.46 -2.95 -2.00
N ASN A 127 18.08 -3.67 -2.94
CA ASN A 127 18.67 -3.09 -4.15
C ASN A 127 17.62 -2.59 -5.16
N GLN A 128 18.07 -1.99 -6.25
CA GLN A 128 17.21 -1.41 -7.28
C GLN A 128 16.13 -2.38 -7.83
N SER A 129 16.48 -3.65 -8.05
CA SER A 129 15.52 -4.67 -8.53
C SER A 129 14.44 -4.95 -7.48
N TYR A 130 14.80 -5.02 -6.20
CA TYR A 130 13.84 -5.12 -5.11
C TYR A 130 12.89 -3.90 -5.08
N ILE A 131 13.44 -2.69 -5.20
CA ILE A 131 12.66 -1.44 -5.15
C ILE A 131 11.66 -1.37 -6.32
N GLU A 132 12.10 -1.72 -7.53
CA GLU A 132 11.25 -1.76 -8.73
C GLU A 132 10.11 -2.77 -8.58
N ASN A 133 10.42 -3.98 -8.09
CA ASN A 133 9.42 -5.01 -7.81
C ASN A 133 8.42 -4.57 -6.75
N VAL A 134 8.89 -3.94 -5.66
CA VAL A 134 8.01 -3.38 -4.62
C VAL A 134 7.11 -2.32 -5.22
N CYS A 135 7.63 -1.38 -6.01
CA CYS A 135 6.85 -0.32 -6.62
C CYS A 135 5.77 -0.87 -7.57
N GLU A 136 6.12 -1.82 -8.44
CA GLU A 136 5.17 -2.41 -9.39
C GLU A 136 4.05 -3.18 -8.67
N LEU A 137 4.40 -4.05 -7.72
CA LEU A 137 3.45 -4.90 -7.01
C LEU A 137 2.55 -4.13 -6.03
N THR A 138 2.87 -2.86 -5.75
CA THR A 138 2.12 -2.01 -4.80
C THR A 138 1.36 -0.86 -5.46
N LYS A 139 1.29 -0.82 -6.80
CA LYS A 139 0.38 0.09 -7.53
C LYS A 139 -1.08 -0.12 -7.12
N GLY A 140 -1.90 0.93 -7.18
CA GLY A 140 -3.26 0.95 -6.62
C GLY A 140 -3.29 1.34 -5.13
N GLN A 141 -2.11 1.49 -4.51
CA GLN A 141 -1.92 2.01 -3.15
C GLN A 141 -2.92 1.47 -2.13
N SER A 142 -3.87 2.28 -1.68
CA SER A 142 -4.81 1.88 -0.63
C SER A 142 -5.77 0.77 -1.02
N ASP A 143 -5.91 0.46 -2.31
CA ASP A 143 -6.70 -0.66 -2.80
C ASP A 143 -5.86 -1.94 -2.96
N ASN A 144 -4.58 -1.90 -2.57
CA ASN A 144 -3.64 -3.00 -2.70
C ASN A 144 -3.09 -3.46 -1.34
N ASP A 145 -3.39 -4.71 -0.93
CA ASP A 145 -2.92 -5.27 0.35
C ASP A 145 -1.39 -5.36 0.44
N MET A 146 -0.69 -5.55 -0.68
CA MET A 146 0.79 -5.56 -0.73
C MET A 146 1.36 -4.19 -0.36
N TRP A 147 0.66 -3.10 -0.67
CA TRP A 147 1.07 -1.74 -0.29
C TRP A 147 1.10 -1.60 1.23
N TYR A 148 0.10 -2.14 1.93
CA TYR A 148 0.08 -2.16 3.40
C TYR A 148 1.18 -3.05 3.96
N TYR A 149 1.40 -4.24 3.39
CA TYR A 149 2.45 -5.16 3.80
C TYR A 149 3.85 -4.53 3.69
N GLN A 150 4.18 -3.89 2.56
CA GLN A 150 5.49 -3.28 2.33
C GLN A 150 5.76 -2.06 3.21
N ARG A 151 4.71 -1.33 3.61
CA ARG A 151 4.84 -0.16 4.49
C ARG A 151 5.01 -0.55 5.96
N LYS A 152 4.60 -1.76 6.35
CA LYS A 152 4.73 -2.23 7.73
C LYS A 152 6.20 -2.29 8.14
N GLY A 153 6.53 -1.66 9.26
CA GLY A 153 7.90 -1.53 9.77
C GLY A 153 8.71 -0.40 9.15
N ARG A 154 8.23 0.24 8.07
CA ARG A 154 8.91 1.39 7.44
C ARG A 154 8.29 2.71 7.88
N LEU A 155 9.13 3.69 8.18
CA LEU A 155 8.64 5.05 8.34
C LEU A 155 8.36 5.64 6.96
N THR A 156 7.11 6.01 6.68
CA THR A 156 6.75 6.53 5.35
C THR A 156 6.72 8.05 5.32
N ALA A 157 6.83 8.67 4.14
CA ALA A 157 6.82 10.13 4.00
C ALA A 157 5.65 10.83 4.72
N SER A 158 4.46 10.21 4.74
CA SER A 158 3.29 10.72 5.46
C SER A 158 3.43 10.69 6.99
N ASN A 159 4.40 9.96 7.54
CA ASN A 159 4.70 9.87 8.97
C ASN A 159 5.86 10.80 9.41
N PHE A 160 6.63 11.35 8.46
CA PHE A 160 7.86 12.09 8.77
C PHE A 160 7.59 13.31 9.66
N HIS A 161 6.52 14.06 9.39
CA HIS A 161 6.18 15.23 10.20
C HIS A 161 5.94 14.84 11.67
N SER A 162 5.16 13.80 11.90
CA SER A 162 4.92 13.28 13.26
C SER A 162 6.21 12.82 13.93
N ALA A 163 7.10 12.13 13.19
CA ALA A 163 8.36 11.62 13.73
C ALA A 163 9.33 12.74 14.13
N ILE A 164 9.55 13.74 13.26
CA ILE A 164 10.51 14.83 13.53
C ILE A 164 10.04 15.81 14.62
N HIS A 165 8.74 15.83 14.92
CA HIS A 165 8.15 16.67 15.97
C HIS A 165 7.79 15.90 17.24
N TYR A 166 8.08 14.60 17.31
CA TYR A 166 7.82 13.81 18.50
C TYR A 166 8.79 14.17 19.63
N LYS A 167 8.25 14.69 20.74
CA LYS A 167 9.02 15.09 21.92
C LYS A 167 8.87 14.13 23.11
N GLY A 168 8.07 13.07 22.95
CA GLY A 168 7.84 12.09 24.01
C GLY A 168 8.99 11.09 24.11
N ASP A 169 8.91 10.23 25.13
CA ASP A 169 9.86 9.15 25.34
C ASP A 169 9.19 7.76 25.41
N ASN A 170 7.87 7.70 25.17
CA ASN A 170 7.15 6.43 25.18
C ASN A 170 7.54 5.57 23.97
N PRO A 171 8.08 4.35 24.17
CA PRO A 171 8.40 3.42 23.08
C PRO A 171 7.17 2.87 22.35
N ASP A 172 5.99 2.83 22.99
CA ASP A 172 4.72 2.37 22.41
C ASP A 172 3.83 3.55 21.98
N ASN A 173 4.43 4.56 21.36
CA ASN A 173 3.70 5.75 20.89
C ASN A 173 2.86 5.49 19.63
N TYR A 174 1.97 6.43 19.29
CA TYR A 174 1.02 6.28 18.19
C TYR A 174 1.69 6.13 16.81
N ILE A 175 2.89 6.69 16.61
CA ILE A 175 3.63 6.62 15.35
C ILE A 175 4.15 5.20 15.18
N VAL A 176 4.74 4.61 16.24
CA VAL A 176 5.18 3.22 16.27
C VAL A 176 4.01 2.27 15.98
N LYS A 177 2.86 2.46 16.65
CA LYS A 177 1.65 1.66 16.39
C LYS A 177 1.18 1.75 14.94
N THR A 178 1.26 2.93 14.34
CA THR A 178 0.92 3.16 12.93
C THR A 178 1.90 2.44 12.00
N VAL A 179 3.22 2.58 12.23
CA VAL A 179 4.26 1.93 11.43
C VAL A 179 4.19 0.40 11.52
N LEU A 180 3.84 -0.16 12.67
CA LEU A 180 3.67 -1.60 12.87
C LEU A 180 2.31 -2.12 12.37
N GLY A 181 1.46 -1.28 11.79
CA GLY A 181 0.13 -1.67 11.33
C GLY A 181 -0.83 -2.10 12.46
N LYS A 182 -0.55 -1.71 13.70
CA LYS A 182 -1.39 -1.98 14.88
C LYS A 182 -2.50 -0.94 15.08
N TYR A 183 -2.45 0.16 14.32
CA TYR A 183 -3.43 1.24 14.39
C TYR A 183 -4.05 1.48 13.02
N HIS A 184 -5.34 1.16 12.90
CA HIS A 184 -6.14 1.41 11.68
C HIS A 184 -7.04 2.62 11.90
N PHE A 185 -6.53 3.82 11.60
CA PHE A 185 -7.34 5.02 11.59
C PHE A 185 -8.08 5.15 10.26
N THR A 186 -9.39 5.31 10.32
CA THR A 186 -10.20 5.72 9.19
C THR A 186 -11.13 6.82 9.64
N SER A 187 -11.06 7.97 8.97
CA SER A 187 -11.98 9.09 9.17
C SER A 187 -12.74 9.39 7.88
N GLU A 188 -13.80 10.20 7.98
CA GLU A 188 -14.49 10.75 6.80
C GLU A 188 -13.51 11.49 5.88
N ALA A 189 -12.58 12.24 6.46
CA ALA A 189 -11.56 12.95 5.69
C ALA A 189 -10.64 11.99 4.92
N THR A 190 -10.21 10.89 5.56
CA THR A 190 -9.38 9.85 4.92
C THR A 190 -10.14 9.13 3.81
N ARG A 191 -11.41 8.75 4.05
CA ARG A 191 -12.26 8.10 3.02
C ARG A 191 -12.50 9.03 1.83
N TYR A 192 -12.84 10.28 2.11
CA TYR A 192 -13.06 11.29 1.07
C TYR A 192 -11.80 11.55 0.24
N GLY A 193 -10.64 11.65 0.89
CA GLY A 193 -9.34 11.80 0.22
C GLY A 193 -9.10 10.67 -0.78
N LYS A 194 -9.14 9.42 -0.30
CA LYS A 194 -8.97 8.22 -1.14
C LYS A 194 -9.94 8.16 -2.32
N PHE A 195 -11.21 8.50 -2.08
CA PHE A 195 -12.24 8.50 -3.13
C PHE A 195 -12.02 9.62 -4.17
N SER A 196 -11.57 10.79 -3.73
CA SER A 196 -11.48 11.98 -4.59
C SER A 196 -10.16 12.09 -5.35
N GLU A 197 -9.09 11.46 -4.85
CA GLU A 197 -7.74 11.57 -5.40
C GLU A 197 -7.63 11.07 -6.86
N PRO A 198 -8.22 9.92 -7.27
CA PRO A 198 -8.19 9.50 -8.67
C PRO A 198 -8.81 10.53 -9.62
N LEU A 199 -9.97 11.10 -9.25
CA LEU A 199 -10.62 12.16 -10.02
C LEU A 199 -9.78 13.44 -10.06
N ALA A 200 -9.18 13.82 -8.93
CA ALA A 200 -8.31 14.99 -8.87
C ALA A 200 -7.07 14.82 -9.76
N ARG A 201 -6.46 13.64 -9.78
CA ARG A 201 -5.32 13.28 -10.63
C ARG A 201 -5.68 13.36 -12.11
N GLU A 202 -6.85 12.84 -12.50
CA GLU A 202 -7.35 12.93 -13.87
C GLU A 202 -7.53 14.39 -14.30
N LYS A 203 -8.22 15.19 -13.48
CA LYS A 203 -8.46 16.61 -13.77
C LYS A 203 -7.16 17.42 -13.82
N TYR A 204 -6.22 17.13 -12.92
CA TYR A 204 -4.87 17.72 -12.96
C TYR A 204 -4.17 17.36 -14.27
N GLY A 205 -4.18 16.09 -14.67
CA GLY A 205 -3.59 15.65 -15.93
C GLY A 205 -4.21 16.33 -17.16
N ALA A 206 -5.54 16.48 -17.20
CA ALA A 206 -6.25 17.19 -18.26
C ALA A 206 -5.86 18.68 -18.31
N LYS A 207 -5.71 19.33 -17.15
CA LYS A 207 -5.26 20.72 -17.05
C LYS A 207 -3.83 20.89 -17.57
N MET A 208 -2.91 20.01 -17.17
CA MET A 208 -1.51 20.12 -17.60
C MET A 208 -1.30 19.85 -19.09
N LYS A 209 -2.12 18.99 -19.72
CA LYS A 209 -2.08 18.75 -21.17
C LYS A 209 -2.36 20.00 -22.02
N GLN A 210 -2.96 21.04 -21.46
CA GLN A 210 -3.23 22.31 -22.17
C GLN A 210 -1.95 23.13 -22.39
N SER A 211 -0.94 22.97 -21.53
CA SER A 211 0.30 23.74 -21.58
C SER A 211 1.58 22.89 -21.71
N HIS A 212 1.48 21.56 -21.58
CA HIS A 212 2.62 20.64 -21.68
C HIS A 212 2.44 19.58 -22.77
N VAL A 213 3.44 19.50 -23.65
CA VAL A 213 3.44 18.57 -24.79
C VAL A 213 3.62 17.13 -24.32
N SER A 214 2.74 16.24 -24.77
CA SER A 214 2.75 14.80 -24.41
C SER A 214 2.74 14.56 -22.89
N PHE A 215 2.05 15.41 -22.13
CA PHE A 215 1.96 15.27 -20.68
C PHE A 215 1.23 13.99 -20.26
N TYR A 216 1.82 13.28 -19.29
CA TYR A 216 1.15 12.23 -18.55
C TYR A 216 1.43 12.32 -17.05
N CYS A 217 0.49 11.82 -16.26
CA CYS A 217 0.62 11.58 -14.83
C CYS A 217 0.26 10.13 -14.57
N LYS A 218 1.19 9.36 -14.00
CA LYS A 218 1.00 7.94 -13.69
C LYS A 218 0.97 7.74 -12.19
N GLU A 219 0.00 6.97 -11.71
CA GLU A 219 -0.01 6.47 -10.34
C GLU A 219 1.21 5.56 -10.10
N THR A 220 1.66 5.51 -8.84
CA THR A 220 2.80 4.71 -8.41
C THR A 220 2.48 3.83 -7.20
N GLY A 221 3.38 2.91 -6.88
CA GLY A 221 3.37 2.16 -5.63
C GLY A 221 4.27 2.77 -4.55
N VAL A 222 4.87 1.90 -3.74
CA VAL A 222 5.86 2.22 -2.72
C VAL A 222 7.25 2.26 -3.34
N PHE A 223 7.96 3.36 -3.13
CA PHE A 223 9.39 3.46 -3.36
C PHE A 223 10.10 3.35 -2.02
N VAL A 224 10.92 2.32 -1.87
CA VAL A 224 11.82 2.16 -0.72
C VAL A 224 13.07 2.97 -0.97
N TYR A 225 13.60 3.64 0.06
CA TYR A 225 14.83 4.41 -0.10
C TYR A 225 16.04 3.48 -0.12
N GLU A 226 16.73 3.44 -1.25
CA GLU A 226 17.84 2.53 -1.53
C GLU A 226 18.92 2.54 -0.43
N GLU A 227 19.38 3.73 -0.04
CA GLU A 227 20.44 3.89 0.96
C GLU A 227 19.95 3.61 2.39
N PHE A 228 18.65 3.78 2.64
CA PHE A 228 18.05 3.63 3.96
C PHE A 228 16.68 2.95 3.88
N PRO A 229 16.65 1.61 3.69
CA PRO A 229 15.41 0.88 3.36
C PRO A 229 14.34 0.87 4.45
N PHE A 230 14.66 1.42 5.61
CA PHE A 230 13.72 1.64 6.71
C PHE A 230 12.74 2.80 6.44
N ILE A 231 12.97 3.62 5.40
CA ILE A 231 12.00 4.62 4.96
C ILE A 231 11.47 4.37 3.55
N ALA A 232 10.26 4.87 3.29
CA ALA A 232 9.61 4.72 1.99
C ALA A 232 8.67 5.90 1.66
N ALA A 233 8.30 6.04 0.39
CA ALA A 233 7.33 7.01 -0.07
C ALA A 233 6.37 6.40 -1.10
N SER A 234 5.15 6.91 -1.15
CA SER A 234 4.19 6.66 -2.22
C SER A 234 3.67 8.03 -2.66
N PRO A 235 4.22 8.65 -3.71
CA PRO A 235 3.65 9.88 -4.25
C PRO A 235 2.31 9.59 -4.94
N ASP A 236 1.47 10.61 -5.08
CA ASP A 236 0.18 10.45 -5.76
C ASP A 236 0.36 10.29 -7.28
N GLY A 237 1.49 10.72 -7.83
CA GLY A 237 1.89 10.33 -9.16
C GLY A 237 3.27 10.83 -9.59
N ILE A 238 3.79 10.20 -10.65
CA ILE A 238 4.93 10.68 -11.42
C ILE A 238 4.41 11.43 -12.63
N VAL A 239 4.92 12.64 -12.83
CA VAL A 239 4.56 13.51 -13.93
C VAL A 239 5.71 13.63 -14.91
N ASN A 240 5.40 13.57 -16.19
CA ASN A 240 6.39 13.72 -17.25
C ASN A 240 5.78 14.35 -18.50
N CYS A 241 6.60 15.06 -19.26
CA CYS A 241 6.22 15.65 -20.55
C CYS A 241 7.48 15.88 -21.39
N LYS A 242 7.33 16.15 -22.70
CA LYS A 242 8.49 16.35 -23.58
C LYS A 242 9.25 17.65 -23.32
N CYS A 243 8.64 18.63 -22.64
CA CYS A 243 9.21 19.96 -22.45
C CYS A 243 9.81 20.20 -21.06
N CYS A 244 9.71 19.25 -20.14
CA CYS A 244 10.21 19.39 -18.76
C CYS A 244 10.85 18.08 -18.30
N SER A 245 11.64 18.16 -17.23
CA SER A 245 12.11 16.96 -16.52
C SER A 245 10.92 16.21 -15.89
N GLN A 246 11.13 14.92 -15.63
CA GLN A 246 10.21 14.13 -14.81
C GLN A 246 10.19 14.68 -13.38
N GLY A 247 9.00 14.74 -12.79
CA GLY A 247 8.79 15.17 -11.40
C GLY A 247 7.69 14.37 -10.73
N LEU A 248 7.26 14.84 -9.56
CA LEU A 248 6.17 14.25 -8.78
C LEU A 248 4.93 15.14 -8.76
N VAL A 249 3.81 14.57 -8.34
CA VAL A 249 2.63 15.34 -7.91
C VAL A 249 2.13 14.80 -6.57
N GLU A 250 1.78 15.72 -5.68
CA GLU A 250 1.08 15.45 -4.42
C GLU A 250 -0.26 16.22 -4.42
N ILE A 251 -1.34 15.49 -4.21
CA ILE A 251 -2.73 15.93 -4.35
C ILE A 251 -3.43 15.79 -3.00
N LYS A 252 -3.95 16.90 -2.48
CA LYS A 252 -4.78 16.89 -1.27
C LYS A 252 -6.22 17.28 -1.61
N CYS A 253 -7.14 16.47 -1.08
CA CYS A 253 -8.58 16.67 -1.21
C CYS A 253 -9.19 16.95 0.19
N PRO A 254 -9.14 18.19 0.71
CA PRO A 254 -9.55 18.49 2.08
C PRO A 254 -11.07 18.36 2.27
N PHE A 255 -11.52 17.34 3.01
CA PHE A 255 -12.94 17.05 3.21
C PHE A 255 -13.77 18.19 3.79
N GLN A 256 -13.26 18.87 4.84
CA GLN A 256 -13.99 19.98 5.48
C GLN A 256 -14.15 21.19 4.55
N MET A 257 -13.24 21.38 3.59
CA MET A 257 -13.23 22.51 2.65
C MET A 257 -13.64 22.10 1.23
N LYS A 258 -14.23 20.92 1.05
CA LYS A 258 -14.54 20.34 -0.27
C LYS A 258 -15.42 21.22 -1.15
N ASN A 259 -16.23 22.11 -0.58
CA ASN A 259 -17.14 23.01 -1.30
C ASN A 259 -16.66 24.48 -1.30
N GLU A 260 -15.43 24.73 -0.90
CA GLU A 260 -14.82 26.07 -0.92
C GLU A 260 -13.99 26.27 -2.20
N MET A 261 -13.67 27.53 -2.53
CA MET A 261 -12.69 27.78 -3.58
C MET A 261 -11.33 27.22 -3.13
N PRO A 262 -10.50 26.66 -4.02
CA PRO A 262 -9.21 26.10 -3.63
C PRO A 262 -8.31 27.07 -2.85
N GLN A 263 -8.35 28.36 -3.17
CA GLN A 263 -7.61 29.39 -2.43
C GLN A 263 -8.15 29.62 -1.01
N ASP A 264 -9.47 29.58 -0.81
CA ASP A 264 -10.07 29.66 0.54
C ASP A 264 -9.74 28.40 1.37
N ALA A 265 -9.77 27.24 0.74
CA ALA A 265 -9.37 25.98 1.36
C ALA A 265 -7.90 26.01 1.80
N MET A 266 -7.02 26.61 0.98
CA MET A 266 -5.62 26.83 1.34
C MET A 266 -5.48 27.85 2.46
N ALA A 267 -6.27 28.92 2.48
CA ALA A 267 -6.24 29.93 3.53
C ALA A 267 -6.51 29.36 4.94
N LYS A 268 -7.32 28.30 5.01
CA LYS A 268 -7.67 27.59 6.25
C LYS A 268 -6.73 26.41 6.57
N ASN A 269 -5.72 26.15 5.74
CA ASN A 269 -4.81 25.02 5.92
C ASN A 269 -3.46 25.50 6.47
N SER A 270 -3.06 24.95 7.62
CA SER A 270 -1.79 25.30 8.28
C SER A 270 -0.53 24.97 7.48
N SER A 271 -0.66 24.13 6.45
CA SER A 271 0.43 23.82 5.51
C SER A 271 0.57 24.87 4.40
N CYS A 272 -0.30 25.87 4.33
CA CYS A 272 -0.29 26.91 3.30
C CYS A 272 -0.02 28.30 3.92
N VAL A 273 0.53 29.21 3.12
CA VAL A 273 0.86 30.58 3.52
C VAL A 273 0.55 31.55 2.37
N LEU A 274 0.14 32.77 2.70
CA LEU A 274 -0.09 33.82 1.70
C LEU A 274 1.26 34.39 1.25
N LYS A 275 1.54 34.33 -0.06
CA LYS A 275 2.72 34.92 -0.68
C LYS A 275 2.32 35.60 -1.99
N ASP A 276 2.71 36.87 -2.16
CA ASP A 276 2.43 37.65 -3.37
C ASP A 276 0.93 37.62 -3.77
N GLY A 277 0.05 37.71 -2.77
CA GLY A 277 -1.40 37.73 -2.96
C GLY A 277 -2.06 36.37 -3.27
N LYS A 278 -1.31 35.26 -3.21
CA LYS A 278 -1.84 33.90 -3.42
C LYS A 278 -1.40 32.96 -2.32
N TYR A 279 -2.29 32.06 -1.89
CA TYR A 279 -1.89 31.00 -1.00
C TYR A 279 -1.08 29.95 -1.76
N VAL A 280 0.06 29.59 -1.17
CA VAL A 280 1.03 28.60 -1.65
C VAL A 280 1.40 27.65 -0.51
N LEU A 281 2.04 26.52 -0.80
CA LEU A 281 2.52 25.62 0.23
C LEU A 281 3.64 26.28 1.04
N LYS A 282 3.52 26.21 2.36
CA LYS A 282 4.51 26.68 3.32
C LYS A 282 5.77 25.80 3.26
N ARG A 283 6.93 26.41 2.99
CA ARG A 283 8.21 25.76 2.68
C ARG A 283 9.12 25.56 3.89
N ASP A 284 8.59 24.99 4.96
CA ASP A 284 9.36 24.69 6.18
C ASP A 284 8.87 23.41 6.85
N LEU A 285 9.64 22.93 7.82
CA LEU A 285 9.37 21.68 8.53
C LEU A 285 8.14 21.72 9.44
N SER A 286 7.49 22.89 9.63
CA SER A 286 6.22 22.97 10.35
C SER A 286 5.03 22.48 9.51
N SER A 287 5.17 22.48 8.18
CA SER A 287 4.14 22.06 7.23
C SER A 287 4.16 20.53 7.02
N PRO A 288 3.12 19.78 7.46
CA PRO A 288 3.08 18.33 7.25
C PRO A 288 3.07 17.94 5.77
N TYR A 289 2.44 18.74 4.91
CA TYR A 289 2.44 18.47 3.47
C TYR A 289 3.80 18.70 2.82
N TYR A 290 4.52 19.76 3.22
CA TYR A 290 5.85 20.00 2.67
C TYR A 290 6.87 18.98 3.15
N VAL A 291 6.80 18.58 4.43
CA VAL A 291 7.62 17.47 4.96
C VAL A 291 7.39 16.17 4.19
N GLN A 292 6.14 15.84 3.88
CA GLN A 292 5.82 14.67 3.05
C GLN A 292 6.40 14.80 1.64
N ILE A 293 6.20 15.95 0.97
CA ILE A 293 6.71 16.22 -0.38
C ILE A 293 8.24 16.18 -0.43
N LEU A 294 8.92 16.76 0.56
CA LEU A 294 10.37 16.76 0.66
C LEU A 294 10.91 15.33 0.78
N GLY A 295 10.26 14.51 1.62
CA GLY A 295 10.59 13.09 1.74
C GLY A 295 10.36 12.28 0.46
N GLN A 296 9.25 12.52 -0.24
CA GLN A 296 9.00 11.90 -1.55
C GLN A 296 10.07 12.27 -2.58
N MET A 297 10.44 13.56 -2.68
CA MET A 297 11.46 14.01 -3.61
C MET A 297 12.84 13.41 -3.30
N ALA A 298 13.23 13.33 -2.02
CA ALA A 298 14.49 12.70 -1.62
C ALA A 298 14.53 11.22 -2.00
N ILE A 299 13.50 10.45 -1.64
CA ILE A 299 13.45 9.00 -1.84
C ILE A 299 13.44 8.64 -3.33
N LEU A 300 12.71 9.40 -4.15
CA LEU A 300 12.61 9.17 -5.59
C LEU A 300 13.69 9.91 -6.41
N LYS A 301 14.60 10.63 -5.75
CA LYS A 301 15.62 11.48 -6.39
C LYS A 301 14.99 12.46 -7.41
N SER A 302 13.79 12.98 -7.09
CA SER A 302 13.02 13.87 -7.97
C SER A 302 13.45 15.34 -7.80
N PRO A 303 13.67 16.08 -8.91
CA PRO A 303 14.07 17.49 -8.82
C PRO A 303 12.96 18.42 -8.34
N PHE A 304 11.70 18.04 -8.57
CA PHE A 304 10.55 18.82 -8.13
C PHE A 304 9.32 17.97 -7.83
N CYS A 305 8.35 18.60 -7.16
CA CYS A 305 7.00 18.11 -7.00
C CYS A 305 6.00 19.22 -7.34
N ASP A 306 4.86 18.87 -7.93
CA ASP A 306 3.72 19.76 -8.00
C ASP A 306 2.80 19.53 -6.82
N PHE A 307 2.25 20.60 -6.26
CA PHE A 307 1.28 20.51 -5.18
C PHE A 307 -0.10 20.94 -5.66
N VAL A 308 -1.08 20.07 -5.41
CA VAL A 308 -2.46 20.27 -5.84
C VAL A 308 -3.39 20.27 -4.64
N ILE A 309 -4.20 21.33 -4.51
CA ILE A 309 -5.39 21.30 -3.67
C ILE A 309 -6.60 21.17 -4.58
N TYR A 310 -7.35 20.08 -4.42
CA TYR A 310 -8.58 19.82 -5.15
C TYR A 310 -9.81 19.97 -4.27
N THR A 311 -10.78 20.74 -4.76
CA THR A 311 -12.13 20.87 -4.18
C THR A 311 -13.18 20.63 -5.26
N ASN A 312 -14.45 20.50 -4.89
CA ASN A 312 -15.56 20.41 -5.83
C ASN A 312 -15.73 21.68 -6.69
N LYS A 313 -15.11 22.81 -6.30
CA LYS A 313 -15.12 24.07 -7.06
C LYS A 313 -13.93 24.24 -8.01
N GLY A 314 -12.95 23.35 -7.97
CA GLY A 314 -11.79 23.40 -8.88
C GLY A 314 -10.49 22.91 -8.24
N MET A 315 -9.37 23.37 -8.78
CA MET A 315 -8.06 23.07 -8.19
C MET A 315 -7.12 24.27 -8.20
N ASN A 316 -6.32 24.37 -7.14
CA ASN A 316 -5.09 25.16 -7.15
C ASN A 316 -3.92 24.24 -7.48
N VAL A 317 -3.06 24.65 -8.41
CA VAL A 317 -1.85 23.90 -8.78
C VAL A 317 -0.66 24.82 -8.58
N GLU A 318 0.19 24.48 -7.62
CA GLU A 318 1.50 25.11 -7.46
C GLU A 318 2.54 24.22 -8.10
N ARG A 319 3.12 24.71 -9.20
CA ARG A 319 4.03 23.95 -10.05
C ARG A 319 5.48 24.09 -9.58
N ASN A 320 6.28 23.05 -9.83
CA ASN A 320 7.74 23.10 -9.75
C ASN A 320 8.28 23.51 -8.37
N ILE A 321 7.82 22.81 -7.33
CA ILE A 321 8.37 22.94 -5.97
C ILE A 321 9.77 22.33 -5.99
N PRO A 322 10.84 23.11 -5.78
CA PRO A 322 12.19 22.59 -5.88
C PRO A 322 12.53 21.69 -4.69
N TYR A 323 13.30 20.65 -4.95
CA TYR A 323 13.96 19.88 -3.91
C TYR A 323 14.91 20.76 -3.08
N ASN A 324 14.90 20.57 -1.75
CA ASN A 324 15.77 21.30 -0.83
C ASN A 324 16.67 20.32 -0.06
N PRO A 325 17.92 20.11 -0.49
CA PRO A 325 18.81 19.14 0.13
C PRO A 325 19.16 19.49 1.58
N THR A 326 19.34 20.78 1.91
CA THR A 326 19.68 21.22 3.26
C THR A 326 18.57 20.90 4.27
N LEU A 327 17.31 21.18 3.90
CA LEU A 327 16.17 20.80 4.75
C LEU A 327 15.98 19.28 4.82
N TRP A 328 16.29 18.55 3.75
CA TRP A 328 16.24 17.10 3.76
C TRP A 328 17.26 16.53 4.76
N GLU A 329 18.50 17.01 4.78
CA GLU A 329 19.54 16.56 5.71
C GLU A 329 19.13 16.80 7.18
N GLU A 330 18.60 17.98 7.50
CA GLU A 330 18.09 18.29 8.85
C GLU A 330 16.97 17.33 9.25
N MET A 331 16.00 17.12 8.36
CA MET A 331 14.85 16.27 8.59
C MET A 331 15.23 14.79 8.69
N PHE A 332 16.12 14.32 7.83
CA PHE A 332 16.57 12.94 7.77
C PHE A 332 17.34 12.53 9.03
N THR A 333 18.14 13.43 9.59
CA THR A 333 18.80 13.21 10.89
C THR A 333 17.76 12.88 11.98
N LYS A 334 16.71 13.69 12.09
CA LYS A 334 15.62 13.48 13.08
C LYS A 334 14.82 12.19 12.80
N ILE A 335 14.59 11.87 11.52
CA ILE A 335 13.93 10.62 11.11
C ILE A 335 14.74 9.40 11.55
N LYS A 336 16.05 9.42 11.31
CA LYS A 336 16.98 8.34 11.68
C LYS A 336 17.02 8.14 13.19
N ASP A 337 17.13 9.24 13.94
CA ASP A 337 17.11 9.20 15.41
C ASP A 337 15.81 8.60 15.94
N PHE A 338 14.66 9.04 15.41
CA PHE A 338 13.36 8.49 15.78
C PHE A 338 13.27 6.99 15.48
N TYR A 339 13.68 6.58 14.27
CA TYR A 339 13.60 5.18 13.85
C TYR A 339 14.47 4.29 14.74
N ASN A 340 15.73 4.67 14.96
CA ASN A 340 16.67 3.90 15.79
C ASN A 340 16.22 3.82 17.24
N LYS A 341 15.61 4.89 17.78
CA LYS A 341 15.17 4.93 19.17
C LYS A 341 13.89 4.14 19.42
N PHE A 342 12.92 4.19 18.49
CA PHE A 342 11.56 3.73 18.78
C PHE A 342 11.06 2.60 17.89
N ILE A 343 11.53 2.47 16.65
CA ILE A 343 11.02 1.45 15.71
C ILE A 343 11.98 0.25 15.67
N LEU A 344 13.26 0.50 15.40
CA LEU A 344 14.27 -0.55 15.25
C LEU A 344 14.33 -1.53 16.44
N PRO A 345 14.26 -1.10 17.73
CA PRO A 345 14.32 -2.02 18.86
C PRO A 345 13.14 -3.00 18.95
N ILE A 346 12.05 -2.74 18.22
CA ILE A 346 10.87 -3.61 18.18
C ILE A 346 10.94 -4.60 17.01
N LEU A 347 11.76 -4.29 15.99
CA LEU A 347 11.94 -5.12 14.80
C LEU A 347 13.10 -6.12 14.94
N ASN A 348 13.96 -5.94 15.93
CA ASN A 348 15.19 -6.72 16.15
C ASN A 348 15.03 -7.75 17.26
#